data_AF-A0A8S8Y015-F1
#
_entry.id   AF-A0A8S8Y015-F1
#
_cell.length_a   1.000
_cell.length_b   1.000
_cell.length_c   1.000
_cell.angle_alpha   90.00
_cell.angle_beta   90.00
_cell.angle_gamma   90.00
#
_symmetry.space_group_name_H-M   'P 1'
#
loop_
_entity.id
_entity.type
_entity.pdbx_description
1 polymer ?
#
loop_
_entity_poly.entity_id
_entity_poly.type
_entity_poly.pdbx_seq_one_letter_code
_entity_poly.pdbx_strand_id
1 'polypeptide(L)' 'MIQLSKKYRFNVDGEGGEYETLVVYGPHFEGQIVVKGTPEWYGRRGELLISEISSS' A
#
# COMPACT_ATOMS: atom_id res chain seq x y z
N MET A 1 -7.22 -10.30 -1.05
CA MET A 1 -6.42 -10.47 -2.28
C MET A 1 -6.65 -11.80 -2.99
N ILE A 2 -6.48 -12.98 -2.35
CA ILE A 2 -6.50 -14.30 -3.04
C ILE A 2 -7.75 -14.56 -3.92
N GLN A 3 -8.96 -14.26 -3.43
CA GLN A 3 -10.17 -14.51 -4.23
C GLN A 3 -10.31 -13.52 -5.41
N LEU A 4 -9.83 -12.29 -5.22
CA LEU A 4 -9.83 -11.26 -6.27
C LEU A 4 -8.76 -11.57 -7.32
N SER A 5 -7.58 -12.05 -6.93
CA SER A 5 -6.53 -12.44 -7.91
C SER A 5 -7.00 -13.60 -8.77
N LYS A 6 -7.72 -14.59 -8.21
CA LYS A 6 -8.34 -15.66 -9.01
C LYS A 6 -9.35 -15.14 -10.05
N LYS A 7 -10.13 -14.11 -9.70
CA LYS A 7 -11.17 -13.55 -10.57
C LYS A 7 -10.62 -12.58 -11.62
N TYR A 8 -9.75 -11.66 -11.21
CA TYR A 8 -9.26 -10.54 -12.01
C TYR A 8 -7.84 -10.74 -12.54
N ARG A 9 -7.17 -11.82 -12.12
CA ARG A 9 -5.87 -12.32 -12.63
C ARG A 9 -4.69 -11.37 -12.46
N PHE A 10 -4.71 -10.54 -11.42
CA PHE A 10 -3.51 -9.82 -10.97
C PHE A 10 -2.63 -10.72 -10.08
N ASN A 11 -1.33 -10.43 -10.00
CA ASN A 11 -0.40 -11.15 -9.13
C ASN A 11 -0.72 -10.86 -7.65
N VAL A 12 -0.93 -11.90 -6.84
CA VAL A 12 -1.38 -11.73 -5.45
C VAL A 12 -0.38 -11.00 -4.57
N ASP A 13 0.91 -11.06 -4.91
CA ASP A 13 2.04 -10.43 -4.19
C ASP A 13 2.47 -9.09 -4.82
N GLY A 14 1.79 -8.66 -5.88
CA GLY A 14 2.00 -7.35 -6.51
C GLY A 14 3.08 -7.30 -7.60
N GLU A 15 3.67 -8.44 -7.97
CA GLU A 15 4.69 -8.48 -9.02
C GLU A 15 4.16 -7.92 -10.36
N GLY A 16 5.06 -7.34 -11.15
CA GLY A 16 4.68 -6.66 -12.39
C GLY A 16 4.12 -5.24 -12.16
N GLY A 17 4.15 -4.74 -10.93
CA GLY A 17 3.70 -3.38 -10.57
C GLY A 17 2.18 -3.28 -10.44
N GLU A 18 1.51 -4.36 -10.03
CA GLU A 18 0.05 -4.41 -9.86
C GLU A 18 -0.41 -3.52 -8.70
N TYR A 19 0.41 -3.41 -7.66
CA TYR A 19 0.24 -2.47 -6.56
C TYR A 19 1.57 -2.31 -5.78
N GLU A 20 1.66 -1.23 -5.02
CA GLU A 20 2.80 -0.93 -4.14
C GLU A 20 2.38 -1.06 -2.67
N THR A 21 3.35 -1.25 -1.78
CA THR A 21 3.10 -1.32 -0.33
C THR A 21 4.09 -0.45 0.44
N LEU A 22 3.68 0.00 1.63
CA LEU A 22 4.52 0.71 2.58
C LEU A 22 4.50 -0.04 3.91
N VAL A 23 5.66 -0.47 4.39
CA VAL A 23 5.80 -1.13 5.69
C VAL A 23 5.77 -0.07 6.79
N VAL A 24 4.74 -0.11 7.63
CA VAL A 24 4.55 0.87 8.71
C VAL A 24 4.94 0.34 10.10
N TYR A 25 5.13 -0.97 10.24
CA TYR A 25 5.52 -1.60 11.50
C TYR A 25 6.22 -2.94 11.25
N GLY A 26 7.10 -3.34 12.16
CA GLY A 26 7.74 -4.64 12.15
C GLY A 26 8.44 -4.95 13.47
N PRO A 27 8.85 -6.22 13.69
CA PRO A 27 9.49 -6.65 14.93
C PRO A 27 10.84 -5.96 15.20
N HIS A 28 11.43 -5.36 14.17
CA HIS A 28 12.68 -4.61 14.26
C HIS A 28 12.49 -3.09 14.33
N PHE A 29 11.25 -2.61 14.39
CA PHE A 29 10.93 -1.19 14.49
C PHE A 29 10.72 -0.83 15.96
N GLU A 30 11.36 0.25 16.41
CA GLU A 30 11.01 0.88 17.67
C GLU A 30 9.76 1.75 17.43
N GLY A 31 8.59 1.23 17.82
CA GLY A 31 7.30 1.89 17.59
C GLY A 31 6.72 1.66 16.19
N GLN A 32 5.72 2.46 15.81
CA GLN A 32 5.00 2.38 14.52
C GLN A 32 5.11 3.68 13.75
N ILE A 33 5.20 3.58 12.42
CA ILE A 33 5.07 4.73 11.53
C ILE A 33 3.58 5.03 11.32
N VAL A 34 3.15 6.20 11.74
CA VAL A 34 1.81 6.73 11.48
C VAL A 34 1.88 7.58 10.21
N VAL A 35 1.07 7.20 9.20
CA VAL A 35 1.03 7.84 7.88
C VAL A 35 -0.32 8.51 7.69
N LYS A 36 -0.32 9.79 7.29
CA LYS A 36 -1.51 10.46 6.76
C LYS A 36 -1.26 10.84 5.31
N GLY A 37 -2.31 10.75 4.51
CA GLY A 37 -2.27 11.09 3.10
C GLY A 37 -3.65 10.98 2.47
N THR A 38 -3.73 11.33 1.19
CA THR A 38 -4.95 11.27 0.39
C THR A 38 -4.75 10.39 -0.82
N PRO A 39 -5.71 9.53 -1.19
CA PRO A 39 -5.63 8.78 -2.42
C PRO A 39 -5.85 9.72 -3.62
N GLU A 40 -4.98 9.64 -4.62
CA GLU A 40 -5.19 10.25 -5.93
C GLU A 40 -5.51 9.15 -6.96
N TRP A 41 -6.61 9.33 -7.71
CA TRP A 41 -7.11 8.32 -8.66
C TRP A 41 -7.12 8.86 -10.08
N TYR A 42 -6.51 8.13 -11.00
CA TYR A 42 -6.37 8.47 -12.41
C TYR A 42 -7.22 7.56 -13.31
N GLY A 43 -8.37 7.10 -12.81
CA GLY A 43 -9.36 6.33 -13.56
C GLY A 43 -9.16 4.81 -13.51
N ARG A 44 -7.94 4.30 -13.71
CA ARG A 44 -7.61 2.86 -13.63
C ARG A 44 -6.51 2.50 -12.63
N ARG A 45 -5.74 3.49 -12.22
CA ARG A 45 -4.63 3.39 -11.26
C ARG A 45 -4.70 4.59 -10.33
N GLY A 46 -4.05 4.48 -9.19
CA GLY A 46 -3.92 5.58 -8.25
C GLY A 46 -2.73 5.38 -7.35
N GLU A 47 -2.47 6.41 -6.55
CA GLU A 47 -1.39 6.44 -5.57
C GLU A 47 -1.87 7.08 -4.28
N LEU A 48 -1.13 6.83 -3.19
CA LEU A 48 -1.35 7.51 -1.93
C LEU A 48 -0.37 8.67 -1.82
N LEU A 49 -0.87 9.90 -1.87
CA LEU A 49 -0.08 11.10 -1.62
C LEU A 49 0.08 11.30 -0.12
N ILE A 50 1.26 10.96 0.40
CA ILE A 50 1.58 11.09 1.83
C ILE A 50 1.81 12.57 2.16
N SER A 51 1.06 13.09 3.12
CA SER A 51 1.13 14.49 3.57
C SER A 51 1.84 14.66 4.91
N GLU A 52 1.75 13.66 5.80
CA GLU A 52 2.39 13.69 7.13
C GLU A 52 2.87 12.29 7.53
N ILE A 53 3.99 12.27 8.26
CA ILE A 53 4.58 11.07 8.86
C ILE A 53 4.95 11.39 10.31
N SER A 54 4.57 10.51 11.23
CA SER A 54 4.99 10.58 12.64
C SER A 54 5.28 9.19 13.19
N SER A 55 5.93 9.11 14.34
CA SER A 55 6.17 7.83 15.04
C SER A 55 5.40 7.80 16.36
N SER A 56 4.85 6.63 16.71
CA SER A 56 4.19 6.38 18.00
C SER A 56 5.02 5.48 18.90
#